data_AF-A0A5C2FIL2-F1
#
_entry.id   AF-A0A5C2FIL2-F1
#
_cell.length_a   1.000
_cell.length_b   1.000
_cell.length_c   1.000
_cell.angle_alpha   90.00
_cell.angle_beta   90.00
_cell.angle_gamma   90.00
#
_symmetry.space_group_name_H-M   'P 1'
#
loop_
_entity.id
_entity.type
_entity.pdbx_description
1 polymer ?
#
loop_
_entity_poly.entity_id
_entity_poly.type
_entity_poly.pdbx_seq_one_letter_code
_entity_poly.pdbx_strand_id
1 'polypeptide(L)'
;MNASPAASQRVAFDPRELLRRARKRRNFAEKFDSFSDAYVWVLAALIALAYLFSALFGMLFVLLGEGVAHQELPSAVWRMQDLSFVLLMLSALAIFRLMIYLGPCGLSAAKADWWLPLPVTLRAIRRPAWRNAMLTGLFASSFAGALWLIVMLGLAGSLPLPVAVLGLACFAAAGAGLANAATAIQAMNRQAAARRICDGVGLGLLTAVAVLWLLLLFQIPWAQDLVGAVAAATLDPAAWLFALLVVLALGAVSTYWAYRHVERIPGPALRLAGEHQQLAMGTLMQGDSRGIAAPAQSAISRRMTLGSKLTAALPVAWRILCLRLLRSGRWHPVAGFLLLAFSLAATVQRIANPLSAAAFYLVLCLILAFSISATIAPLVSEKQLTQPLGISEAALVREATLYAMLFSAISLLLLTGGLGLVGMIQLERIWLWIAAIVVAALGCAAASIAHARRAERDWSAVLGGATNDAAMATQLFMETATFIRAAATFSPIFCLVLSPATPIPPLLWVAAMLFGANSLIHVAGRKRGGAA
;
A
#
# COMPACT_ATOMS: atom_id res chain seq x y z
N MET A 1 -20.93 66.22 15.77
CA MET A 1 -20.36 65.67 14.53
C MET A 1 -19.86 64.27 14.81
N ASN A 2 -20.71 63.27 14.61
CA ASN A 2 -20.38 61.87 14.84
C ASN A 2 -19.67 61.34 13.60
N ALA A 3 -18.37 61.08 13.71
CA ALA A 3 -17.67 60.29 12.71
C ALA A 3 -18.26 58.87 12.76
N SER A 4 -19.07 58.54 11.74
CA SER A 4 -19.48 57.16 11.53
C SER A 4 -18.23 56.28 11.51
N PRO A 5 -18.20 55.13 12.19
CA PRO A 5 -17.20 54.12 11.89
C PRO A 5 -17.54 53.65 10.47
N ALA A 6 -16.92 54.28 9.47
CA ALA A 6 -16.88 53.75 8.12
C ALA A 6 -16.40 52.32 8.29
N ALA A 7 -17.28 51.38 7.96
CA ALA A 7 -17.04 49.96 8.03
C ALA A 7 -15.63 49.74 7.46
N SER A 8 -14.69 49.40 8.33
CA SER A 8 -13.42 48.86 7.91
C SER A 8 -13.79 47.57 7.19
N GLN A 9 -13.99 47.67 5.87
CA GLN A 9 -13.95 46.54 4.98
C GLN A 9 -12.60 45.91 5.26
N ARG A 10 -12.57 44.92 6.14
CA ARG A 10 -11.41 44.05 6.34
C ARG A 10 -11.11 43.56 4.94
N VAL A 11 -10.09 44.14 4.30
CA VAL A 11 -9.61 43.73 2.99
C VAL A 11 -9.08 42.33 3.20
N ALA A 12 -9.98 41.35 3.08
CA ALA A 12 -9.68 39.98 3.38
C ALA A 12 -8.72 39.51 2.29
N PHE A 13 -7.50 39.18 2.70
CA PHE A 13 -6.41 38.88 1.80
C PHE A 13 -6.76 37.64 0.97
N ASP A 14 -6.79 37.75 -0.36
CA ASP A 14 -6.90 36.59 -1.25
C ASP A 14 -5.50 36.15 -1.72
N PRO A 15 -4.94 35.04 -1.22
CA PRO A 15 -3.63 34.54 -1.62
C PRO A 15 -3.57 34.21 -3.13
N ARG A 16 -4.71 34.01 -3.79
CA ARG A 16 -4.74 33.77 -5.24
C ARG A 16 -4.43 34.99 -6.05
N GLU A 17 -4.88 36.16 -5.62
CA GLU A 17 -4.55 37.38 -6.34
C GLU A 17 -3.06 37.64 -6.27
N LEU A 18 -2.43 37.39 -5.11
CA LEU A 18 -0.99 37.51 -4.96
C LEU A 18 -0.25 36.51 -5.86
N LEU A 19 -0.64 35.23 -5.85
CA LEU A 19 -0.04 34.22 -6.74
C LEU A 19 -0.27 34.52 -8.23
N ARG A 20 -1.45 35.02 -8.60
CA ARG A 20 -1.75 35.43 -9.99
C ARG A 20 -0.92 36.64 -10.40
N ARG A 21 -0.79 37.64 -9.53
CA ARG A 21 0.06 38.82 -9.77
C ARG A 21 1.53 38.42 -9.88
N ALA A 22 2.01 37.54 -9.01
CA ALA A 22 3.37 36.98 -9.08
C ALA A 22 3.59 36.19 -10.38
N ARG A 23 2.66 35.30 -10.78
CA ARG A 23 2.74 34.56 -12.04
C ARG A 23 2.68 35.46 -13.28
N LYS A 24 1.87 36.52 -13.26
CA LYS A 24 1.80 37.50 -14.36
C LYS A 24 3.12 38.25 -14.53
N ARG A 25 3.79 38.57 -13.42
CA ARG A 25 5.10 39.26 -13.38
C ARG A 25 6.30 38.38 -13.71
N ARG A 26 6.12 37.06 -13.88
CA ARG A 26 7.20 36.16 -14.31
C ARG A 26 7.73 36.55 -15.69
N ASN A 27 9.06 36.50 -15.83
CA ASN A 27 9.74 36.72 -17.11
C ASN A 27 9.37 35.61 -18.11
N PHE A 28 9.53 35.88 -19.41
CA PHE A 28 9.22 34.91 -20.47
C PHE A 28 10.02 33.61 -20.30
N ALA A 29 11.30 33.70 -19.92
CA ALA A 29 12.14 32.56 -19.59
C ALA A 29 11.54 31.69 -18.47
N GLU A 30 11.13 32.29 -17.34
CA GLU A 30 10.50 31.56 -16.23
C GLU A 30 9.15 30.92 -16.60
N LYS A 31 8.42 31.51 -17.55
CA LYS A 31 7.18 30.93 -18.10
C LYS A 31 7.50 29.73 -18.99
N PHE A 32 8.53 29.83 -19.83
CA PHE A 32 8.99 28.76 -20.70
C PHE A 32 9.55 27.58 -19.89
N ASP A 33 10.36 27.84 -18.86
CA ASP A 33 10.85 26.82 -17.93
C ASP A 33 9.68 26.10 -17.26
N SER A 34 8.68 26.84 -16.76
CA SER A 34 7.50 26.21 -16.15
C SER A 34 6.64 25.38 -17.12
N PHE A 35 6.65 25.73 -18.41
CA PHE A 35 5.96 24.98 -19.46
C PHE A 35 6.75 23.72 -19.84
N SER A 36 8.07 23.85 -19.99
CA SER A 36 9.00 22.75 -20.21
C SER A 36 8.91 21.74 -19.07
N ASP A 37 8.96 22.19 -17.81
CA ASP A 37 8.76 21.36 -16.63
C ASP A 37 7.42 20.62 -16.69
N ALA A 38 6.32 21.32 -16.97
CA ALA A 38 5.01 20.70 -17.05
C ALA A 38 4.97 19.61 -18.14
N TYR A 39 5.59 19.85 -19.30
CA TYR A 39 5.67 18.87 -20.37
C TYR A 39 6.50 17.65 -19.98
N VAL A 40 7.68 17.86 -19.38
CA VAL A 40 8.54 16.78 -18.87
C VAL A 40 7.81 15.94 -17.83
N TRP A 41 7.08 16.58 -16.90
CA TRP A 41 6.28 15.86 -15.90
C TRP A 41 5.12 15.07 -16.52
N VAL A 42 4.43 15.61 -17.53
CA VAL A 42 3.36 14.90 -18.24
C VAL A 42 3.93 13.70 -19.00
N LEU A 43 5.05 13.87 -19.69
CA LEU A 43 5.72 12.80 -20.42
C LEU A 43 6.24 11.71 -19.46
N ALA A 44 6.89 12.11 -18.36
CA ALA A 44 7.36 11.20 -17.32
C ALA A 44 6.19 10.44 -16.69
N ALA A 45 5.05 11.11 -16.44
CA ALA A 45 3.85 10.46 -15.94
C ALA A 45 3.29 9.45 -16.94
N LEU A 46 3.24 9.76 -18.24
CA LEU A 46 2.81 8.83 -19.28
C LEU A 46 3.72 7.61 -19.38
N ILE A 47 5.04 7.81 -19.37
CA ILE A 47 6.02 6.73 -19.39
C ILE A 47 5.90 5.87 -18.14
N ALA A 48 5.79 6.47 -16.96
CA ALA A 48 5.60 5.75 -15.70
C ALA A 48 4.29 4.95 -15.71
N LEU A 49 3.21 5.51 -16.26
CA LEU A 49 1.92 4.82 -16.42
C LEU A 49 2.06 3.63 -17.35
N ALA A 50 2.78 3.77 -18.47
CA ALA A 50 3.01 2.69 -19.43
C ALA A 50 3.84 1.54 -18.82
N TYR A 51 4.91 1.84 -18.09
CA TYR A 51 5.67 0.84 -17.35
C TYR A 51 4.85 0.18 -16.25
N LEU A 52 4.04 0.96 -15.52
CA LEU A 52 3.15 0.44 -14.50
C LEU A 52 2.12 -0.51 -15.12
N PHE A 53 1.49 -0.14 -16.24
CA PHE A 53 0.57 -1.00 -16.97
C PHE A 53 1.25 -2.27 -17.49
N SER A 54 2.46 -2.17 -18.05
CA SER A 54 3.23 -3.33 -18.50
C SER A 54 3.55 -4.30 -17.35
N ALA A 55 4.01 -3.76 -16.21
CA ALA A 55 4.29 -4.55 -15.01
C ALA A 55 3.02 -5.18 -14.42
N LEU A 56 1.90 -4.46 -14.44
CA LEU A 56 0.59 -4.95 -14.03
C LEU A 56 0.12 -6.09 -14.95
N PHE A 57 0.18 -5.90 -16.27
CA PHE A 57 -0.13 -6.96 -17.24
C PHE A 57 0.75 -8.18 -17.00
N GLY A 58 2.06 -8.01 -16.82
CA GLY A 58 2.97 -9.10 -16.49
C GLY A 58 2.58 -9.86 -15.22
N MET A 59 2.28 -9.15 -14.12
CA MET A 59 1.78 -9.78 -12.89
C MET A 59 0.44 -10.50 -13.12
N LEU A 60 -0.43 -9.94 -13.94
CA LEU A 60 -1.75 -10.48 -14.22
C LEU A 60 -1.66 -11.73 -15.08
N PHE A 61 -0.79 -11.77 -16.10
CA PHE A 61 -0.47 -12.98 -16.86
C PHE A 61 0.10 -14.08 -15.96
N VAL A 62 1.02 -13.72 -15.04
CA VAL A 62 1.57 -14.64 -14.04
C VAL A 62 0.48 -15.19 -13.12
N LEU A 63 -0.45 -14.35 -12.66
CA LEU A 63 -1.57 -14.75 -11.81
C LEU A 63 -2.60 -15.60 -12.57
N LEU A 64 -2.86 -15.28 -13.84
CA LEU A 64 -3.77 -16.05 -14.70
C LEU A 64 -3.16 -17.39 -15.14
N GLY A 65 -1.83 -17.49 -15.18
CA GLY A 65 -1.12 -18.72 -15.52
C GLY A 65 -1.33 -19.17 -16.96
N GLU A 66 -1.51 -18.24 -17.91
CA GLU A 66 -1.62 -18.61 -19.32
C GLU A 66 -0.39 -19.42 -19.74
N GLY A 67 -0.61 -20.66 -20.19
CA GLY A 67 0.45 -21.59 -20.59
C GLY A 67 0.94 -22.55 -19.50
N VAL A 68 0.41 -22.50 -18.26
CA VAL A 68 0.73 -23.47 -17.20
C VAL A 68 -0.56 -24.13 -16.70
N ALA A 69 -0.56 -25.46 -16.58
CA ALA A 69 -1.72 -26.20 -16.11
C ALA A 69 -2.10 -25.79 -14.67
N HIS A 70 -3.36 -25.39 -14.49
CA HIS A 70 -3.96 -25.14 -13.18
C HIS A 70 -4.20 -26.46 -12.45
N GLN A 71 -4.00 -26.47 -11.13
CA GLN A 71 -4.33 -27.61 -10.29
C GLN A 71 -5.81 -27.51 -9.88
N GLU A 72 -6.59 -28.56 -10.14
CA GLU A 72 -7.97 -28.64 -9.71
C GLU A 72 -8.03 -28.92 -8.20
N LEU A 73 -8.30 -27.88 -7.41
CA LEU A 73 -8.47 -28.00 -5.96
C LEU A 73 -9.96 -28.13 -5.60
N PRO A 74 -10.36 -29.11 -4.77
CA PRO A 74 -11.76 -29.34 -4.43
C PRO A 74 -12.39 -28.19 -3.62
N SER A 75 -11.60 -27.40 -2.91
CA SER A 75 -12.07 -26.22 -2.16
C SER A 75 -12.20 -24.95 -3.01
N ALA A 76 -11.58 -24.93 -4.20
CA ALA A 76 -11.55 -23.78 -5.07
C ALA A 76 -12.80 -23.76 -5.96
N VAL A 77 -13.85 -23.10 -5.48
CA VAL A 77 -15.16 -23.07 -6.18
C VAL A 77 -15.39 -21.74 -6.91
N TRP A 78 -14.71 -20.67 -6.50
CA TRP A 78 -14.89 -19.37 -7.13
C TRP A 78 -14.14 -19.27 -8.46
N ARG A 79 -14.83 -18.75 -9.47
CA ARG A 79 -14.15 -18.22 -10.66
C ARG A 79 -13.65 -16.81 -10.36
N MET A 80 -12.53 -16.43 -10.97
CA MET A 80 -11.93 -15.11 -10.75
C MET A 80 -12.84 -13.96 -11.23
N GLN A 81 -13.74 -14.24 -12.19
CA GLN A 81 -14.75 -13.30 -12.67
C GLN A 81 -15.82 -13.00 -11.60
N ASP A 82 -16.23 -14.01 -10.84
CA ASP A 82 -17.26 -13.90 -9.79
C ASP A 82 -16.79 -13.04 -8.62
N LEU A 83 -15.50 -13.14 -8.29
CA LEU A 83 -14.85 -12.32 -7.26
C LEU A 83 -14.65 -10.87 -7.68
N SER A 84 -14.76 -10.56 -8.97
CA SER A 84 -14.52 -9.22 -9.48
C SER A 84 -15.48 -8.20 -8.84
N PHE A 85 -16.76 -8.52 -8.65
CA PHE A 85 -17.74 -7.63 -8.04
C PHE A 85 -17.42 -7.32 -6.56
N VAL A 86 -16.98 -8.33 -5.81
CA VAL A 86 -16.54 -8.17 -4.43
C VAL A 86 -15.32 -7.26 -4.35
N LEU A 87 -14.36 -7.47 -5.24
CA LEU A 87 -13.16 -6.63 -5.35
C LEU A 87 -13.50 -5.18 -5.73
N LEU A 88 -14.53 -4.96 -6.55
CA LEU A 88 -15.03 -3.62 -6.87
C LEU A 88 -15.58 -2.92 -5.63
N MET A 89 -16.41 -3.61 -4.84
CA MET A 89 -16.95 -3.04 -3.60
C MET A 89 -15.86 -2.76 -2.56
N LEU A 90 -14.89 -3.68 -2.41
CA LEU A 90 -13.74 -3.49 -1.53
C LEU A 90 -12.84 -2.34 -1.99
N SER A 91 -12.62 -2.18 -3.30
CA SER A 91 -11.81 -1.08 -3.84
C SER A 91 -12.48 0.27 -3.62
N ALA A 92 -13.79 0.38 -3.84
CA ALA A 92 -14.58 1.57 -3.51
C ALA A 92 -14.48 1.93 -2.02
N LEU A 93 -14.61 0.93 -1.14
CA LEU A 93 -14.47 1.12 0.31
C LEU A 93 -13.05 1.58 0.71
N ALA A 94 -12.02 0.99 0.09
CA ALA A 94 -10.63 1.35 0.33
C ALA A 94 -10.33 2.78 -0.14
N ILE A 95 -10.80 3.17 -1.33
CA ILE A 95 -10.68 4.54 -1.86
C ILE A 95 -11.39 5.51 -0.93
N PHE A 96 -12.61 5.19 -0.49
CA PHE A 96 -13.35 6.04 0.45
C PHE A 96 -12.61 6.21 1.78
N ARG A 97 -12.07 5.13 2.35
CA ARG A 97 -11.25 5.17 3.57
C ARG A 97 -9.99 6.02 3.38
N LEU A 98 -9.33 5.88 2.23
CA LEU A 98 -8.17 6.68 1.86
C LEU A 98 -8.55 8.16 1.76
N MET A 99 -9.66 8.50 1.13
CA MET A 99 -10.15 9.88 1.03
C MET A 99 -10.55 10.46 2.41
N ILE A 100 -11.11 9.65 3.31
CA ILE A 100 -11.37 10.04 4.70
C ILE A 100 -10.06 10.34 5.45
N TYR A 101 -8.97 9.63 5.12
CA TYR A 101 -7.67 9.83 5.75
C TYR A 101 -6.92 11.05 5.19
N LEU A 102 -6.87 11.19 3.87
CA LEU A 102 -6.14 12.26 3.19
C LEU A 102 -6.85 13.61 3.27
N GLY A 103 -8.17 13.61 3.43
CA GLY A 103 -8.98 14.83 3.47
C GLY A 103 -9.07 15.62 2.17
N PRO A 104 -9.94 16.65 2.09
CA PRO A 104 -9.86 17.59 0.98
C PRO A 104 -8.50 18.25 1.02
N CYS A 105 -7.77 18.21 -0.10
CA CYS A 105 -6.37 18.62 -0.20
C CYS A 105 -6.08 19.87 0.62
N GLY A 106 -5.42 19.62 1.74
CA GLY A 106 -4.99 20.62 2.67
C GLY A 106 -3.92 21.51 2.05
N LEU A 107 -3.81 22.72 2.58
CA LEU A 107 -2.61 23.52 2.33
C LEU A 107 -1.41 22.68 2.78
N SER A 108 -0.37 22.58 1.95
CA SER A 108 0.90 21.99 2.40
C SER A 108 1.37 22.69 3.67
N ALA A 109 2.04 21.98 4.59
CA ALA A 109 2.45 22.55 5.89
C ALA A 109 3.11 23.94 5.74
N ALA A 110 4.06 24.06 4.81
CA ALA A 110 4.74 25.33 4.49
C ALA A 110 3.80 26.45 3.99
N LYS A 111 2.72 26.13 3.26
CA LYS A 111 1.72 27.12 2.81
C LYS A 111 0.76 27.47 3.95
N ALA A 112 0.42 26.49 4.78
CA ALA A 112 -0.46 26.68 5.92
C ALA A 112 0.17 27.64 6.94
N ASP A 113 1.47 27.48 7.22
CA ASP A 113 2.20 28.30 8.19
C ASP A 113 2.26 29.78 7.83
N TRP A 114 2.30 30.11 6.53
CA TRP A 114 2.26 31.50 6.08
C TRP A 114 0.86 32.04 5.80
N TRP A 115 -0.09 31.19 5.38
CA TRP A 115 -1.41 31.67 4.93
C TRP A 115 -2.47 31.68 6.03
N LEU A 116 -2.41 30.76 6.98
CA LEU A 116 -3.40 30.69 8.08
C LEU A 116 -3.29 31.82 9.13
N PRO A 117 -2.10 32.38 9.46
CA PRO A 117 -2.04 33.51 10.39
C PRO A 117 -2.50 34.84 9.77
N LEU A 118 -2.65 34.92 8.44
CA LEU A 118 -3.15 36.10 7.74
C LEU A 118 -4.70 36.16 7.76
N PRO A 119 -5.33 37.34 7.69
CA PRO A 119 -6.79 37.48 7.62
C PRO A 119 -7.32 37.09 6.22
N VAL A 120 -7.25 35.79 5.90
CA VAL A 120 -7.55 35.22 4.60
C VAL A 120 -9.00 34.77 4.49
N THR A 121 -9.61 34.97 3.32
CA THR A 121 -10.89 34.33 3.01
C THR A 121 -10.71 32.81 2.82
N LEU A 122 -11.06 32.02 3.84
CA LEU A 122 -10.99 30.55 3.77
C LEU A 122 -11.82 29.97 2.61
N ARG A 123 -12.88 30.66 2.17
CA ARG A 123 -13.67 30.29 0.98
C ARG A 123 -12.81 30.19 -0.28
N ALA A 124 -11.86 31.10 -0.46
CA ALA A 124 -10.95 31.06 -1.60
C ALA A 124 -10.17 29.75 -1.57
N ILE A 125 -9.66 29.32 -0.42
CA ILE A 125 -8.85 28.11 -0.28
C ILE A 125 -9.70 26.82 -0.41
N ARG A 126 -10.83 26.75 0.30
CA ARG A 126 -11.68 25.56 0.42
C ARG A 126 -12.24 25.06 -0.92
N ARG A 127 -12.70 25.95 -1.81
CA ARG A 127 -13.36 25.54 -3.06
C ARG A 127 -12.42 24.74 -3.98
N PRO A 128 -11.18 25.17 -4.25
CA PRO A 128 -10.24 24.36 -5.03
C PRO A 128 -9.62 23.20 -4.28
N ALA A 129 -9.51 23.27 -2.95
CA ALA A 129 -9.17 22.08 -2.16
C ALA A 129 -10.21 20.97 -2.36
N TRP A 130 -11.51 21.33 -2.32
CA TRP A 130 -12.60 20.41 -2.63
C TRP A 130 -12.55 19.91 -4.08
N ARG A 131 -12.34 20.80 -5.07
CA ARG A 131 -12.20 20.40 -6.47
C ARG A 131 -11.04 19.43 -6.68
N ASN A 132 -9.90 19.69 -6.06
CA ASN A 132 -8.74 18.82 -6.16
C ASN A 132 -9.01 17.46 -5.49
N ALA A 133 -9.72 17.44 -4.37
CA ALA A 133 -10.13 16.20 -3.70
C ALA A 133 -11.08 15.36 -4.58
N MET A 134 -12.01 16.02 -5.28
CA MET A 134 -12.90 15.39 -6.24
C MET A 134 -12.10 14.80 -7.42
N LEU A 135 -11.13 15.55 -7.94
CA LEU A 135 -10.23 15.06 -9.00
C LEU A 135 -9.39 13.87 -8.52
N THR A 136 -8.83 13.90 -7.31
CA THR A 136 -8.07 12.77 -6.77
C THR A 136 -8.94 11.54 -6.57
N GLY A 137 -10.19 11.70 -6.13
CA GLY A 137 -11.14 10.59 -6.00
C GLY A 137 -11.53 10.02 -7.36
N LEU A 138 -11.78 10.87 -8.35
CA LEU A 138 -12.04 10.47 -9.73
C LEU A 138 -10.87 9.68 -10.29
N PHE A 139 -9.64 10.21 -10.22
CA PHE A 139 -8.46 9.50 -10.75
C PHE A 139 -8.16 8.20 -10.01
N ALA A 140 -8.28 8.16 -8.68
CA ALA A 140 -8.06 6.94 -7.90
C ALA A 140 -9.06 5.83 -8.28
N SER A 141 -10.33 6.20 -8.45
CA SER A 141 -11.39 5.26 -8.82
C SER A 141 -11.32 4.86 -10.29
N SER A 142 -11.02 5.79 -11.21
CA SER A 142 -10.76 5.47 -12.61
C SER A 142 -9.55 4.56 -12.78
N PHE A 143 -8.50 4.71 -11.97
CA PHE A 143 -7.36 3.81 -11.97
C PHE A 143 -7.75 2.41 -11.49
N ALA A 144 -8.52 2.29 -10.40
CA ALA A 144 -9.07 1.01 -9.95
C ALA A 144 -9.99 0.36 -11.01
N GLY A 145 -10.80 1.17 -11.70
CA GLY A 145 -11.64 0.73 -12.81
C GLY A 145 -10.84 0.26 -14.02
N ALA A 146 -9.76 0.97 -14.39
CA ALA A 146 -8.86 0.55 -15.45
C ALA A 146 -8.16 -0.77 -15.10
N LEU A 147 -7.71 -0.94 -13.85
CA LEU A 147 -7.19 -2.21 -13.35
C LEU A 147 -8.21 -3.34 -13.50
N TRP A 148 -9.46 -3.09 -13.08
CA TRP A 148 -10.54 -4.06 -13.21
C TRP A 148 -10.80 -4.44 -14.67
N LEU A 149 -10.83 -3.45 -15.58
CA LEU A 149 -11.02 -3.70 -17.02
C LEU A 149 -9.90 -4.56 -17.60
N ILE A 150 -8.66 -4.30 -17.21
CA ILE A 150 -7.51 -5.10 -17.64
C ILE A 150 -7.63 -6.54 -17.15
N VAL A 151 -8.02 -6.74 -15.88
CA VAL A 151 -8.27 -8.07 -15.30
C VAL A 151 -9.39 -8.78 -16.06
N MET A 152 -10.51 -8.11 -16.32
CA MET A 152 -11.63 -8.71 -17.04
C MET A 152 -11.32 -9.01 -18.50
N LEU A 153 -10.55 -8.15 -19.18
CA LEU A 153 -10.07 -8.39 -20.53
C LEU A 153 -9.17 -9.63 -20.59
N GLY A 154 -8.24 -9.77 -19.64
CA GLY A 154 -7.41 -10.97 -19.52
C GLY A 154 -8.20 -12.23 -19.16
N LEU A 155 -9.28 -12.12 -18.38
CA LEU A 155 -10.10 -13.26 -17.97
C LEU A 155 -11.10 -13.74 -19.01
N ALA A 156 -11.70 -12.81 -19.76
CA ALA A 156 -12.77 -13.06 -20.73
C ALA A 156 -12.25 -13.14 -22.18
N GLY A 157 -10.99 -12.77 -22.44
CA GLY A 157 -10.35 -12.75 -23.77
C GLY A 157 -10.86 -11.65 -24.69
N SER A 158 -12.13 -11.24 -24.52
CA SER A 158 -12.74 -10.10 -25.18
C SER A 158 -13.71 -9.42 -24.23
N LEU A 159 -13.76 -8.09 -24.29
CA LEU A 159 -14.69 -7.29 -23.51
C LEU A 159 -15.39 -6.32 -24.47
N PRO A 160 -16.72 -6.30 -24.53
CA PRO A 160 -17.42 -5.40 -25.42
C PRO A 160 -17.08 -3.95 -25.05
N LEU A 161 -16.63 -3.17 -26.05
CA LEU A 161 -16.30 -1.75 -25.90
C LEU A 161 -17.31 -0.93 -25.08
N PRO A 162 -18.66 -1.09 -25.25
CA PRO A 162 -19.61 -0.33 -24.44
C PRO A 162 -19.51 -0.63 -22.94
N VAL A 163 -19.25 -1.89 -22.54
CA VAL A 163 -19.07 -2.26 -21.13
C VAL A 163 -17.80 -1.62 -20.58
N ALA A 164 -16.72 -1.57 -21.37
CA ALA A 164 -15.49 -0.93 -20.96
C ALA A 164 -15.67 0.58 -20.68
N VAL A 165 -16.33 1.28 -21.60
CA VAL A 165 -16.56 2.73 -21.50
C VAL A 165 -17.53 3.04 -20.35
N LEU A 166 -18.66 2.34 -20.27
CA LEU A 166 -19.66 2.55 -19.21
C LEU A 166 -19.11 2.17 -17.83
N GLY A 167 -18.34 1.09 -17.75
CA GLY A 167 -17.65 0.69 -16.51
C GLY A 167 -16.69 1.78 -16.03
N LEU A 168 -15.80 2.25 -16.90
CA LEU A 168 -14.84 3.30 -16.54
C LEU A 168 -15.52 4.62 -16.16
N ALA A 169 -16.60 4.98 -16.86
CA ALA A 169 -17.43 6.15 -16.51
C ALA A 169 -18.11 5.97 -15.14
N CYS A 170 -18.62 4.78 -14.84
CA CYS A 170 -19.21 4.45 -13.55
C CYS A 170 -18.18 4.55 -12.41
N PHE A 171 -16.96 4.03 -12.61
CA PHE A 171 -15.87 4.18 -11.65
C PHE A 171 -15.46 5.64 -11.44
N ALA A 172 -15.33 6.42 -12.51
CA ALA A 172 -15.03 7.85 -12.41
C ALA A 172 -16.08 8.60 -11.60
N ALA A 173 -17.37 8.36 -11.89
CA ALA A 173 -18.50 8.96 -11.18
C ALA A 173 -18.54 8.53 -9.70
N ALA A 174 -18.32 7.24 -9.43
CA ALA A 174 -18.27 6.70 -8.07
C ALA A 174 -17.14 7.34 -7.25
N GLY A 175 -15.94 7.48 -7.83
CA GLY A 175 -14.80 8.11 -7.18
C GLY A 175 -15.06 9.56 -6.78
N ALA A 176 -15.67 10.32 -7.69
CA ALA A 176 -16.08 11.70 -7.41
C ALA A 176 -17.14 11.77 -6.30
N GLY A 177 -18.14 10.88 -6.33
CA GLY A 177 -19.18 10.78 -5.30
C GLY A 177 -18.63 10.41 -3.92
N LEU A 178 -17.72 9.42 -3.86
CA LEU A 178 -17.05 8.99 -2.63
C LEU A 178 -16.16 10.11 -2.06
N ALA A 179 -15.43 10.83 -2.90
CA ALA A 179 -14.65 12.00 -2.47
C ALA A 179 -15.58 13.07 -1.88
N ASN A 180 -16.69 13.39 -2.54
CA ASN A 180 -17.67 14.36 -2.03
C ASN A 180 -18.27 13.93 -0.69
N ALA A 181 -18.69 12.67 -0.56
CA ALA A 181 -19.17 12.12 0.70
C ALA A 181 -18.10 12.20 1.81
N ALA A 182 -16.84 11.87 1.48
CA ALA A 182 -15.73 11.97 2.42
C ALA A 182 -15.52 13.42 2.88
N THR A 183 -15.55 14.40 1.96
CA THR A 183 -15.39 15.82 2.34
C THR A 183 -16.51 16.32 3.25
N ALA A 184 -17.76 15.90 3.02
CA ALA A 184 -18.89 16.26 3.86
C ALA A 184 -18.81 15.64 5.27
N ILE A 185 -18.45 14.36 5.37
CA ILE A 185 -18.23 13.67 6.65
C ILE A 185 -17.12 14.34 7.47
N GLN A 186 -16.06 14.77 6.79
CA GLN A 186 -14.95 15.48 7.43
C GLN A 186 -15.34 16.87 7.91
N ALA A 187 -16.14 17.60 7.12
CA ALA A 187 -16.70 18.88 7.55
C ALA A 187 -17.59 18.76 8.80
N MET A 188 -18.17 17.59 9.04
CA MET A 188 -18.93 17.27 10.25
C MET A 188 -18.09 16.72 11.40
N ASN A 189 -16.77 16.59 11.23
CA ASN A 189 -15.85 15.98 12.18
C ASN A 189 -16.25 14.54 12.61
N ARG A 190 -16.90 13.77 11.72
CA ARG A 190 -17.37 12.40 11.98
C ARG A 190 -16.46 11.32 11.38
N GLN A 191 -15.19 11.64 11.15
CA GLN A 191 -14.21 10.76 10.50
C GLN A 191 -14.07 9.41 11.21
N ALA A 192 -13.97 9.42 12.55
CA ALA A 192 -13.81 8.19 13.33
C ALA A 192 -15.04 7.28 13.25
N ALA A 193 -16.24 7.86 13.28
CA ALA A 193 -17.49 7.11 13.14
C ALA A 193 -17.61 6.51 11.73
N ALA A 194 -17.32 7.30 10.69
CA ALA A 194 -17.33 6.81 9.31
C ALA A 194 -16.33 5.66 9.09
N ARG A 195 -15.11 5.76 9.65
CA ARG A 195 -14.14 4.65 9.59
C ARG A 195 -14.66 3.37 10.25
N ARG A 196 -15.30 3.46 11.42
CA ARG A 196 -15.91 2.29 12.08
C ARG A 196 -17.03 1.67 11.25
N ILE A 197 -17.87 2.48 10.61
CA ILE A 197 -18.91 1.99 9.70
C ILE A 197 -18.26 1.31 8.51
N CYS A 198 -17.21 1.90 7.92
CA CYS A 198 -16.46 1.26 6.84
C CYS A 198 -15.84 -0.07 7.27
N ASP A 199 -15.26 -0.15 8.45
CA ASP A 199 -14.70 -1.39 8.99
C ASP A 199 -15.81 -2.45 9.18
N GLY A 200 -16.99 -2.05 9.69
CA GLY A 200 -18.15 -2.92 9.83
C GLY A 200 -18.72 -3.40 8.51
N VAL A 201 -18.84 -2.52 7.51
CA VAL A 201 -19.29 -2.87 6.14
C VAL A 201 -18.27 -3.78 5.47
N GLY A 202 -16.97 -3.51 5.63
CA GLY A 202 -15.91 -4.36 5.10
C GLY A 202 -15.95 -5.77 5.70
N LEU A 203 -16.13 -5.88 7.02
CA LEU A 203 -16.27 -7.17 7.70
C LEU A 203 -17.58 -7.87 7.30
N GLY A 204 -18.67 -7.14 7.14
CA GLY A 204 -19.94 -7.65 6.61
C GLY A 204 -19.81 -8.22 5.20
N LEU A 205 -19.08 -7.52 4.32
CA LEU A 205 -18.82 -8.00 2.96
C LEU A 205 -17.95 -9.28 2.98
N LEU A 206 -16.88 -9.30 3.78
CA LEU A 206 -16.01 -10.47 3.90
C LEU A 206 -16.74 -11.69 4.48
N THR A 207 -17.61 -11.48 5.48
CA THR A 207 -18.43 -12.56 6.05
C THR A 207 -19.47 -13.06 5.04
N ALA A 208 -20.12 -12.17 4.28
CA ALA A 208 -21.02 -12.57 3.20
C ALA A 208 -20.31 -13.41 2.12
N VAL A 209 -19.09 -13.01 1.73
CA VAL A 209 -18.26 -13.77 0.77
C VAL A 209 -17.87 -15.14 1.32
N ALA A 210 -17.49 -15.21 2.60
CA ALA A 210 -17.17 -16.48 3.26
C ALA A 210 -18.39 -17.41 3.36
N VAL A 211 -19.58 -16.86 3.64
CA VAL A 211 -20.84 -17.62 3.63
C VAL A 211 -21.17 -18.10 2.22
N LEU A 212 -21.10 -17.23 1.20
CA LEU A 212 -21.30 -17.62 -0.20
C LEU A 212 -20.31 -18.71 -0.63
N TRP A 213 -19.04 -18.62 -0.22
CA TRP A 213 -18.06 -19.65 -0.47
C TRP A 213 -18.47 -21.00 0.13
N LEU A 214 -18.91 -21.03 1.40
CA LEU A 214 -19.40 -22.26 2.04
C LEU A 214 -20.62 -22.82 1.30
N LEU A 215 -21.59 -21.97 0.94
CA LEU A 215 -22.79 -22.40 0.24
C LEU A 215 -22.48 -22.99 -1.16
N LEU A 216 -21.51 -22.40 -1.86
CA LEU A 216 -21.01 -22.91 -3.14
C LEU A 216 -20.25 -24.23 -2.97
N LEU A 217 -19.48 -24.38 -1.90
CA LEU A 217 -18.78 -25.63 -1.55
C LEU A 217 -19.77 -26.78 -1.36
N PHE A 218 -20.93 -26.52 -0.76
CA PHE A 218 -22.02 -27.49 -0.61
C PHE A 218 -22.96 -27.59 -1.82
N GLN A 219 -22.61 -26.97 -2.95
CA GLN A 219 -23.37 -27.01 -4.22
C GLN A 219 -24.85 -26.59 -4.07
N ILE A 220 -25.12 -25.57 -3.26
CA ILE A 220 -26.50 -25.12 -3.03
C ILE A 220 -27.04 -24.37 -4.27
N PRO A 221 -28.19 -24.77 -4.84
CA PRO A 221 -28.65 -24.29 -6.16
C PRO A 221 -28.85 -22.78 -6.24
N TRP A 222 -29.56 -22.19 -5.27
CA TRP A 222 -29.85 -20.74 -5.29
C TRP A 222 -28.59 -19.87 -5.21
N ALA A 223 -27.52 -20.38 -4.57
CA ALA A 223 -26.25 -19.66 -4.48
C ALA A 223 -25.50 -19.69 -5.81
N GLN A 224 -25.57 -20.81 -6.53
CA GLN A 224 -25.02 -20.93 -7.89
C GLN A 224 -25.77 -20.02 -8.87
N ASP A 225 -27.11 -20.00 -8.79
CA ASP A 225 -27.94 -19.11 -9.63
C ASP A 225 -27.64 -17.64 -9.36
N LEU A 226 -27.49 -17.25 -8.09
CA LEU A 226 -27.14 -15.87 -7.71
C LEU A 226 -25.78 -15.46 -8.28
N VAL A 227 -24.75 -16.31 -8.12
CA VAL A 227 -23.40 -16.02 -8.63
C VAL A 227 -23.38 -15.98 -10.15
N GLY A 228 -24.08 -16.90 -10.81
CA GLY A 228 -24.25 -16.91 -12.26
C GLY A 228 -24.95 -15.65 -12.78
N ALA A 229 -26.02 -15.20 -12.12
CA ALA A 229 -26.74 -13.99 -12.48
C ALA A 229 -25.87 -12.73 -12.30
N VAL A 230 -25.11 -12.63 -11.20
CA VAL A 230 -24.20 -11.51 -10.96
C VAL A 230 -23.06 -11.50 -11.99
N ALA A 231 -22.47 -12.66 -12.28
CA ALA A 231 -21.43 -12.78 -13.30
C ALA A 231 -21.95 -12.38 -14.69
N ALA A 232 -23.15 -12.82 -15.07
CA ALA A 232 -23.78 -12.42 -16.34
C ALA A 232 -24.03 -10.90 -16.40
N ALA A 233 -24.48 -10.30 -15.31
CA ALA A 233 -24.71 -8.85 -15.23
C ALA A 233 -23.41 -8.03 -15.40
N THR A 234 -22.23 -8.57 -15.06
CA THR A 234 -20.96 -7.85 -15.27
C THR A 234 -20.61 -7.61 -16.74
N LEU A 235 -21.11 -8.47 -17.63
CA LEU A 235 -20.88 -8.39 -19.07
C LEU A 235 -22.04 -7.70 -19.81
N ASP A 236 -23.14 -7.43 -19.11
CA ASP A 236 -24.31 -6.76 -19.70
C ASP A 236 -24.15 -5.22 -19.68
N PRO A 237 -24.14 -4.55 -20.86
CA PRO A 237 -24.07 -3.10 -20.92
C PRO A 237 -25.25 -2.41 -20.23
N ALA A 238 -26.44 -3.02 -20.18
CA ALA A 238 -27.61 -2.43 -19.55
C ALA A 238 -27.43 -2.31 -18.01
N ALA A 239 -26.80 -3.31 -17.39
CA ALA A 239 -26.48 -3.28 -15.97
C ALA A 239 -25.51 -2.12 -15.63
N TRP A 240 -24.50 -1.89 -16.46
CA TRP A 240 -23.56 -0.77 -16.28
C TRP A 240 -24.20 0.59 -16.50
N LEU A 241 -25.12 0.70 -17.45
CA LEU A 241 -25.90 1.93 -17.65
C LEU A 241 -26.77 2.24 -16.43
N PHE A 242 -27.46 1.24 -15.89
CA PHE A 242 -28.25 1.40 -14.66
C PHE A 242 -27.37 1.77 -13.46
N ALA A 243 -26.24 1.08 -13.27
CA ALA A 243 -25.28 1.38 -12.22
C ALA A 243 -24.75 2.82 -12.33
N LEU A 244 -24.39 3.26 -13.54
CA LEU A 244 -23.94 4.63 -13.80
C LEU A 244 -25.03 5.65 -13.42
N LEU A 245 -26.28 5.43 -13.80
CA LEU A 245 -27.39 6.33 -13.46
C LEU A 245 -27.58 6.44 -11.94
N VAL A 246 -27.56 5.31 -11.23
CA VAL A 246 -27.67 5.27 -9.76
C VAL A 246 -26.49 6.01 -9.11
N VAL A 247 -25.26 5.75 -9.58
CA VAL A 247 -24.04 6.40 -9.08
C VAL A 247 -24.05 7.89 -9.37
N LEU A 248 -24.54 8.34 -10.51
CA LEU A 248 -24.69 9.76 -10.83
C LEU A 248 -25.72 10.45 -9.94
N ALA A 249 -26.86 9.80 -9.67
CA ALA A 249 -27.88 10.33 -8.75
C ALA A 249 -27.32 10.47 -7.32
N LEU A 250 -26.66 9.43 -6.81
CA LEU A 250 -25.96 9.47 -5.51
C LEU A 250 -24.81 10.50 -5.51
N GLY A 251 -24.10 10.61 -6.63
CA GLY A 251 -23.08 11.60 -6.89
C GLY A 251 -23.61 13.03 -6.78
N ALA A 252 -24.76 13.32 -7.38
CA ALA A 252 -25.40 14.64 -7.30
C ALA A 252 -25.81 14.97 -5.85
N VAL A 253 -26.41 14.02 -5.13
CA VAL A 253 -26.77 14.18 -3.71
C VAL A 253 -25.53 14.43 -2.85
N SER A 254 -24.46 13.65 -3.04
CA SER A 254 -23.20 13.82 -2.31
C SER A 254 -22.52 15.16 -2.61
N THR A 255 -22.61 15.65 -3.86
CA THR A 255 -22.07 16.94 -4.30
C THR A 255 -22.81 18.10 -3.62
N TYR A 256 -24.15 18.04 -3.60
CA TYR A 256 -24.98 19.01 -2.90
C TYR A 256 -24.68 19.03 -1.39
N TRP A 257 -24.55 17.84 -0.80
CA TRP A 257 -24.25 17.69 0.63
C TRP A 257 -22.86 18.23 0.98
N ALA A 258 -21.84 17.95 0.15
CA ALA A 258 -20.50 18.50 0.27
C ALA A 258 -20.51 20.02 0.14
N TYR A 259 -21.17 20.57 -0.89
CA TYR A 259 -21.26 22.02 -1.10
C TYR A 259 -21.81 22.76 0.14
N ARG A 260 -22.86 22.20 0.78
CA ARG A 260 -23.46 22.79 1.99
C ARG A 260 -22.54 22.76 3.22
N HIS A 261 -21.60 21.81 3.29
CA HIS A 261 -20.77 21.58 4.48
C HIS A 261 -19.31 22.03 4.32
N VAL A 262 -18.80 22.19 3.09
CA VAL A 262 -17.40 22.59 2.82
C VAL A 262 -17.04 23.92 3.51
N GLU A 263 -18.00 24.84 3.66
CA GLU A 263 -17.77 26.11 4.37
C GLU A 263 -17.55 25.97 5.88
N ARG A 264 -17.85 24.80 6.47
CA ARG A 264 -17.69 24.54 7.90
C ARG A 264 -16.30 23.99 8.26
N ILE A 265 -15.46 23.66 7.27
CA ILE A 265 -14.13 23.07 7.50
C ILE A 265 -13.19 24.11 8.12
N PRO A 266 -12.69 23.92 9.36
CA PRO A 266 -11.81 24.89 10.00
C PRO A 266 -10.41 24.90 9.36
N GLY A 267 -9.73 26.05 9.39
CA GLY A 267 -8.36 26.22 8.85
C GLY A 267 -7.33 25.22 9.38
N PRO A 268 -7.30 24.94 10.71
CA PRO A 268 -6.42 23.91 11.28
C PRO A 268 -6.64 22.50 10.72
N ALA A 269 -7.88 22.13 10.36
CA ALA A 269 -8.16 20.83 9.74
C ALA A 269 -7.59 20.75 8.31
N LEU A 270 -7.55 21.87 7.58
CA LEU A 270 -6.88 21.94 6.28
C LEU A 270 -5.37 21.80 6.41
N ARG A 271 -4.75 22.32 7.48
CA ARG A 271 -3.32 22.11 7.75
C ARG A 271 -3.02 20.64 8.04
N LEU A 272 -3.78 20.03 8.96
CA LEU A 272 -3.58 18.65 9.37
C LEU A 272 -3.79 17.65 8.22
N ALA A 273 -4.76 17.89 7.34
CA ALA A 273 -4.94 17.11 6.12
C ALA A 273 -3.73 17.24 5.17
N GLY A 274 -3.16 18.45 5.04
CA GLY A 274 -1.95 18.68 4.25
C GLY A 274 -0.73 17.93 4.80
N GLU A 275 -0.56 17.93 6.12
CA GLU A 275 0.48 17.15 6.81
C GLU A 275 0.29 15.64 6.56
N HIS A 276 -0.93 15.11 6.67
CA HIS A 276 -1.21 13.71 6.35
C HIS A 276 -0.94 13.34 4.89
N GLN A 277 -1.22 14.23 3.94
CA GLN A 277 -0.92 14.02 2.52
C GLN A 277 0.59 14.01 2.26
N GLN A 278 1.34 14.93 2.89
CA GLN A 278 2.80 14.96 2.78
C GLN A 278 3.44 13.72 3.40
N LEU A 279 2.96 13.30 4.58
CA LEU A 279 3.40 12.07 5.21
C LEU A 279 3.08 10.84 4.34
N ALA A 280 1.84 10.74 3.81
CA ALA A 280 1.47 9.63 2.94
C ALA A 280 2.34 9.57 1.67
N MET A 281 2.56 10.70 1.00
CA MET A 281 3.44 10.78 -0.17
C MET A 281 4.89 10.43 0.19
N GLY A 282 5.41 10.95 1.30
CA GLY A 282 6.74 10.63 1.81
C GLY A 282 6.91 9.15 2.10
N THR A 283 5.92 8.51 2.74
CA THR A 283 5.95 7.07 3.04
C THR A 283 5.94 6.23 1.77
N LEU A 284 5.18 6.63 0.74
CA LEU A 284 5.15 5.95 -0.56
C LEU A 284 6.47 6.09 -1.32
N MET A 285 7.05 7.30 -1.34
CA MET A 285 8.32 7.55 -2.02
C MET A 285 9.52 6.90 -1.32
N GLN A 286 9.53 6.85 0.02
CA GLN A 286 10.61 6.21 0.79
C GLN A 286 10.48 4.69 0.87
N GLY A 287 9.28 4.15 0.62
CA GLY A 287 8.91 2.83 1.10
C GLY A 287 9.04 2.71 2.63
N ASP A 288 9.09 3.82 3.36
CA ASP A 288 9.30 3.81 4.81
C ASP A 288 7.96 4.00 5.52
N SER A 289 7.53 2.95 6.20
CA SER A 289 6.29 2.93 6.99
C SER A 289 6.50 3.35 8.44
N ARG A 290 7.73 3.70 8.85
CA ARG A 290 8.07 4.05 10.24
C ARG A 290 7.26 5.24 10.77
N GLY A 291 6.95 6.21 9.91
CA GLY A 291 6.16 7.41 10.25
C GLY A 291 4.63 7.24 10.18
N ILE A 292 4.12 6.08 9.76
CA ILE A 292 2.67 5.84 9.71
C ILE A 292 2.15 5.70 11.15
N ALA A 293 1.21 6.59 11.51
CA ALA A 293 0.76 6.87 12.87
C ALA A 293 0.62 5.63 13.76
N ALA A 294 1.16 5.74 14.98
CA ALA A 294 1.01 4.72 16.01
C ALA A 294 -0.47 4.40 16.26
N PRO A 295 -0.83 3.14 16.54
CA PRO A 295 -2.21 2.76 16.81
C PRO A 295 -2.78 3.54 18.00
N ALA A 296 -4.11 3.65 18.06
CA ALA A 296 -4.81 4.38 19.13
C ALA A 296 -4.31 3.94 20.53
N GLN A 297 -4.12 4.90 21.45
CA GLN A 297 -3.55 4.66 22.78
C GLN A 297 -4.28 3.57 23.58
N SER A 298 -5.59 3.38 23.36
CA SER A 298 -6.39 2.33 23.98
C SER A 298 -6.10 0.91 23.45
N ALA A 299 -5.72 0.77 22.17
CA ALA A 299 -5.25 -0.49 21.61
C ALA A 299 -3.84 -0.81 22.11
N ILE A 300 -3.02 0.23 22.32
CA ILE A 300 -1.67 0.12 22.89
C ILE A 300 -1.73 -0.41 24.34
N SER A 301 -2.64 0.10 25.18
CA SER A 301 -2.72 -0.31 26.60
C SER A 301 -3.16 -1.78 26.76
N ARG A 302 -4.17 -2.25 26.01
CA ARG A 302 -4.58 -3.66 26.02
C ARG A 302 -3.48 -4.60 25.50
N ARG A 303 -2.77 -4.17 24.44
CA ARG A 303 -1.64 -4.93 23.88
C ARG A 303 -0.43 -4.93 24.81
N MET A 304 -0.24 -3.89 25.62
CA MET A 304 0.80 -3.83 26.65
C MET A 304 0.60 -4.88 27.74
N THR A 305 -0.61 -5.05 28.27
CA THR A 305 -0.88 -6.00 29.36
C THR A 305 -0.75 -7.47 28.93
N LEU A 306 -1.12 -7.79 27.69
CA LEU A 306 -0.96 -9.14 27.13
C LEU A 306 0.48 -9.40 26.68
N GLY A 307 1.11 -8.42 26.03
CA GLY A 307 2.47 -8.52 25.53
C GLY A 307 3.51 -8.59 26.65
N SER A 308 3.30 -7.89 27.77
CA SER A 308 4.25 -7.91 28.89
C SER A 308 4.35 -9.28 29.56
N LYS A 309 3.24 -10.02 29.65
CA LYS A 309 3.20 -11.39 30.20
C LYS A 309 3.90 -12.40 29.28
N LEU A 310 3.63 -12.33 27.97
CA LEU A 310 4.22 -13.23 26.97
C LEU A 310 5.72 -13.00 26.76
N THR A 311 6.20 -11.78 26.97
CA THR A 311 7.60 -11.39 26.72
C THR A 311 8.45 -11.30 27.98
N ALA A 312 7.91 -11.62 29.16
CA ALA A 312 8.60 -11.46 30.44
C ALA A 312 9.87 -12.34 30.56
N ALA A 313 9.86 -13.53 29.96
CA ALA A 313 10.98 -14.47 30.01
C ALA A 313 12.04 -14.26 28.91
N LEU A 314 11.82 -13.31 27.99
CA LEU A 314 12.73 -13.06 26.87
C LEU A 314 13.89 -12.14 27.26
N PRO A 315 15.08 -12.31 26.65
CA PRO A 315 16.18 -11.35 26.78
C PRO A 315 15.73 -9.93 26.44
N VAL A 316 16.32 -8.93 27.09
CA VAL A 316 15.89 -7.52 27.02
C VAL A 316 15.72 -7.02 25.57
N ALA A 317 16.68 -7.33 24.69
CA ALA A 317 16.64 -6.94 23.27
C ALA A 317 15.45 -7.59 22.52
N TRP A 318 15.21 -8.88 22.73
CA TRP A 318 14.09 -9.62 22.13
C TRP A 318 12.75 -9.15 22.69
N ARG A 319 12.70 -8.87 23.99
CA ARG A 319 11.51 -8.31 24.65
C ARG A 319 11.12 -6.97 24.03
N ILE A 320 12.09 -6.07 23.79
CA ILE A 320 11.85 -4.78 23.12
C ILE A 320 11.30 -5.00 21.71
N LEU A 321 11.91 -5.90 20.92
CA LEU A 321 11.47 -6.19 19.54
C LEU A 321 10.06 -6.78 19.49
N CYS A 322 9.78 -7.81 20.29
CA CYS A 322 8.47 -8.45 20.37
C CYS A 322 7.38 -7.46 20.84
N LEU A 323 7.65 -6.68 21.89
CA LEU A 323 6.73 -5.65 22.35
C LEU A 323 6.49 -4.59 21.28
N ARG A 324 7.52 -4.23 20.51
CA ARG A 324 7.39 -3.25 19.42
C ARG A 324 6.56 -3.83 18.28
N LEU A 325 6.79 -5.08 17.86
CA LEU A 325 5.98 -5.77 16.85
C LEU A 325 4.50 -5.77 17.26
N LEU A 326 4.20 -6.19 18.50
CA LEU A 326 2.84 -6.25 19.04
C LEU A 326 2.20 -4.86 19.20
N ARG A 327 2.91 -3.89 19.79
CA ARG A 327 2.42 -2.54 20.08
C ARG A 327 2.16 -1.74 18.81
N SER A 328 3.11 -1.75 17.87
CA SER A 328 3.01 -0.99 16.62
C SER A 328 2.10 -1.66 15.58
N GLY A 329 1.70 -2.92 15.79
CA GLY A 329 0.89 -3.66 14.83
C GLY A 329 1.62 -3.98 13.54
N ARG A 330 2.95 -3.92 13.51
CA ARG A 330 3.76 -4.19 12.30
C ARG A 330 3.71 -5.64 11.81
N TRP A 331 3.10 -6.54 12.58
CA TRP A 331 2.76 -7.89 12.13
C TRP A 331 1.50 -7.96 11.25
N HIS A 332 0.61 -6.96 11.32
CA HIS A 332 -0.66 -6.96 10.56
C HIS A 332 -0.47 -7.06 9.05
N PRO A 333 0.47 -6.36 8.38
CA PRO A 333 0.66 -6.51 6.94
C PRO A 333 1.12 -7.93 6.55
N VAL A 334 2.02 -8.54 7.33
CA VAL A 334 2.51 -9.90 7.08
C VAL A 334 1.38 -10.92 7.30
N ALA A 335 0.71 -10.86 8.44
CA ALA A 335 -0.39 -11.78 8.74
C ALA A 335 -1.57 -11.59 7.77
N GLY A 336 -1.93 -10.35 7.46
CA GLY A 336 -2.99 -10.03 6.50
C GLY A 336 -2.66 -10.54 5.10
N PHE A 337 -1.41 -10.43 4.66
CA PHE A 337 -0.97 -10.99 3.38
C PHE A 337 -1.00 -12.52 3.38
N LEU A 338 -0.51 -13.18 4.43
CA LEU A 338 -0.57 -14.64 4.54
C LEU A 338 -2.01 -15.14 4.50
N LEU A 339 -2.92 -14.50 5.26
CA LEU A 339 -4.34 -14.84 5.27
C LEU A 339 -4.97 -14.62 3.90
N LEU A 340 -4.63 -13.52 3.23
CA LEU A 340 -5.06 -13.24 1.86
C LEU A 340 -4.56 -14.30 0.88
N ALA A 341 -3.27 -14.64 0.90
CA ALA A 341 -2.68 -15.65 0.02
C ALA A 341 -3.32 -17.03 0.23
N PHE A 342 -3.53 -17.46 1.48
CA PHE A 342 -4.22 -18.73 1.77
C PHE A 342 -5.67 -18.70 1.34
N SER A 343 -6.39 -17.60 1.59
CA SER A 343 -7.78 -17.48 1.17
C SER A 343 -7.91 -17.54 -0.35
N LEU A 344 -7.04 -16.86 -1.09
CA LEU A 344 -7.04 -16.86 -2.54
C LEU A 344 -6.68 -18.25 -3.11
N ALA A 345 -5.63 -18.87 -2.57
CA ALA A 345 -5.22 -20.21 -2.99
C ALA A 345 -6.29 -21.27 -2.70
N ALA A 346 -6.98 -21.18 -1.55
CA ALA A 346 -7.98 -22.15 -1.16
C ALA A 346 -9.33 -21.97 -1.90
N THR A 347 -9.68 -20.74 -2.29
CA THR A 347 -11.03 -20.42 -2.78
C THR A 347 -11.14 -20.21 -4.29
N VAL A 348 -10.06 -19.84 -4.99
CA VAL A 348 -10.11 -19.40 -6.40
C VAL A 348 -9.47 -20.41 -7.35
N GLN A 349 -10.23 -20.89 -8.33
CA GLN A 349 -9.82 -21.95 -9.26
C GLN A 349 -8.56 -21.60 -10.06
N ARG A 350 -8.52 -20.39 -10.65
CA ARG A 350 -7.42 -19.96 -11.53
C ARG A 350 -6.15 -19.57 -10.79
N ILE A 351 -6.19 -19.45 -9.46
CA ILE A 351 -5.03 -19.06 -8.64
C ILE A 351 -4.19 -20.27 -8.25
N ALA A 352 -4.68 -21.50 -8.37
CA ALA A 352 -3.90 -22.70 -8.07
C ALA A 352 -2.89 -23.03 -9.19
N ASN A 353 -1.88 -22.17 -9.38
CA ASN A 353 -0.79 -22.35 -10.34
C ASN A 353 0.58 -22.02 -9.71
N PRO A 354 1.69 -22.60 -10.18
CA PRO A 354 3.01 -22.35 -9.59
C PRO A 354 3.49 -20.91 -9.80
N LEU A 355 3.03 -20.24 -10.86
CA LEU A 355 3.38 -18.84 -11.15
C LEU A 355 2.83 -17.86 -10.10
N SER A 356 1.60 -18.04 -9.64
CA SER A 356 1.02 -17.23 -8.55
C SER A 356 1.66 -17.54 -7.20
N ALA A 357 2.03 -18.79 -6.92
CA ALA A 357 2.83 -19.12 -5.73
C ALA A 357 4.16 -18.34 -5.75
N ALA A 358 4.86 -18.28 -6.88
CA ALA A 358 6.07 -17.49 -7.02
C ALA A 358 5.79 -15.99 -6.79
N ALA A 359 4.68 -15.46 -7.32
CA ALA A 359 4.26 -14.09 -7.04
C ALA A 359 4.00 -13.84 -5.54
N PHE A 360 3.37 -14.80 -4.84
CA PHE A 360 3.14 -14.69 -3.39
C PHE A 360 4.44 -14.62 -2.61
N TYR A 361 5.44 -15.42 -2.95
CA TYR A 361 6.76 -15.35 -2.32
C TYR A 361 7.47 -14.02 -2.59
N LEU A 362 7.36 -13.49 -3.81
CA LEU A 362 7.97 -12.21 -4.17
C LEU A 362 7.34 -11.04 -3.39
N VAL A 363 6.02 -11.00 -3.29
CA VAL A 363 5.31 -9.98 -2.50
C VAL A 363 5.63 -10.13 -1.01
N LEU A 364 5.66 -11.37 -0.49
CA LEU A 364 6.03 -11.63 0.90
C LEU A 364 7.46 -11.15 1.20
N CYS A 365 8.41 -11.35 0.28
CA CYS A 365 9.78 -10.86 0.43
C CYS A 365 9.84 -9.34 0.68
N LEU A 366 9.08 -8.57 -0.11
CA LEU A 366 8.99 -7.12 0.05
C LEU A 366 8.33 -6.74 1.39
N ILE A 367 7.17 -7.34 1.70
CA ILE A 367 6.42 -7.03 2.93
C ILE A 367 7.24 -7.37 4.18
N LEU A 368 7.95 -8.50 4.18
CA LEU A 368 8.84 -8.90 5.27
C LEU A 368 10.00 -7.93 5.44
N ALA A 369 10.68 -7.56 4.35
CA ALA A 369 11.80 -6.62 4.42
C ALA A 369 11.38 -5.27 5.02
N PHE A 370 10.25 -4.71 4.60
CA PHE A 370 9.72 -3.46 5.17
C PHE A 370 9.28 -3.60 6.63
N SER A 371 8.50 -4.64 6.94
CA SER A 371 7.92 -4.84 8.28
C SER A 371 9.00 -5.10 9.32
N ILE A 372 9.96 -5.99 9.01
CA ILE A 372 11.09 -6.33 9.88
C ILE A 372 12.00 -5.12 10.03
N SER A 373 12.35 -4.45 8.93
CA SER A 373 13.25 -3.29 8.98
C SER A 373 12.72 -2.19 9.89
N ALA A 374 11.43 -1.87 9.78
CA ALA A 374 10.81 -0.91 10.67
C ALA A 374 10.94 -1.34 12.14
N THR A 375 10.74 -2.63 12.46
CA THR A 375 10.85 -3.16 13.85
C THR A 375 12.26 -3.10 14.42
N ILE A 376 13.29 -3.42 13.63
CA ILE A 376 14.67 -3.48 14.10
C ILE A 376 15.41 -2.13 14.04
N ALA A 377 14.92 -1.16 13.24
CA ALA A 377 15.50 0.17 13.04
C ALA A 377 16.18 0.80 14.27
N PRO A 378 15.51 1.05 15.42
CA PRO A 378 16.09 1.77 16.54
C PRO A 378 17.29 1.05 17.13
N LEU A 379 17.25 -0.29 17.23
CA LEU A 379 18.39 -1.07 17.74
C LEU A 379 19.62 -1.00 16.84
N VAL A 380 19.42 -0.64 15.56
CA VAL A 380 20.44 -0.64 14.53
C VAL A 380 20.90 0.79 14.17
N SER A 381 20.03 1.79 14.29
CA SER A 381 20.30 3.18 13.87
C SER A 381 20.57 4.13 15.05
N GLU A 382 19.99 3.91 16.22
CA GLU A 382 20.10 4.84 17.36
C GLU A 382 21.24 4.42 18.29
N LYS A 383 22.42 5.02 18.10
CA LYS A 383 23.60 4.79 18.95
C LYS A 383 23.35 5.12 20.42
N GLN A 384 22.43 6.04 20.70
CA GLN A 384 22.07 6.49 22.05
C GLN A 384 21.41 5.39 22.90
N LEU A 385 20.84 4.33 22.28
CA LEU A 385 20.24 3.21 23.02
C LEU A 385 21.27 2.27 23.66
N THR A 386 22.54 2.33 23.25
CA THR A 386 23.61 1.48 23.82
C THR A 386 23.91 1.82 25.28
N GLN A 387 23.85 3.11 25.64
CA GLN A 387 24.13 3.61 26.99
C GLN A 387 23.08 3.18 28.05
N PRO A 388 21.76 3.36 27.84
CA PRO A 388 20.75 2.93 28.81
C PRO A 388 20.60 1.41 28.90
N LEU A 389 20.98 0.66 27.85
CA LEU A 389 20.88 -0.81 27.84
C LEU A 389 22.15 -1.50 28.38
N GLY A 390 23.29 -0.81 28.42
CA GLY A 390 24.57 -1.40 28.84
C GLY A 390 25.10 -2.50 27.90
N ILE A 391 24.61 -2.56 26.65
CA ILE A 391 24.94 -3.59 25.66
C ILE A 391 25.72 -2.96 24.50
N SER A 392 26.73 -3.67 24.00
CA SER A 392 27.53 -3.21 22.86
C SER A 392 26.71 -3.15 21.56
N GLU A 393 27.03 -2.19 20.68
CA GLU A 393 26.36 -2.03 19.37
C GLU A 393 26.40 -3.32 18.54
N ALA A 394 27.53 -4.04 18.55
CA ALA A 394 27.68 -5.30 17.84
C ALA A 394 26.74 -6.40 18.37
N ALA A 395 26.53 -6.46 19.69
CA ALA A 395 25.59 -7.42 20.27
C ALA A 395 24.14 -7.05 19.95
N LEU A 396 23.76 -5.77 19.98
CA LEU A 396 22.41 -5.33 19.57
C LEU A 396 22.12 -5.63 18.10
N VAL A 397 23.09 -5.37 17.21
CA VAL A 397 22.97 -5.71 15.79
C VAL A 397 22.82 -7.22 15.61
N ARG A 398 23.60 -8.04 16.32
CA ARG A 398 23.51 -9.51 16.28
C ARG A 398 22.14 -10.02 16.74
N GLU A 399 21.61 -9.50 17.83
CA GLU A 399 20.27 -9.89 18.30
C GLU A 399 19.16 -9.46 17.31
N ALA A 400 19.30 -8.27 16.70
CA ALA A 400 18.39 -7.81 15.66
C ALA A 400 18.46 -8.67 14.39
N THR A 401 19.65 -9.14 13.99
CA THR A 401 19.80 -10.02 12.83
C THR A 401 19.19 -11.39 13.08
N LEU A 402 19.38 -11.95 14.27
CA LEU A 402 18.79 -13.23 14.68
C LEU A 402 17.26 -13.15 14.73
N TYR A 403 16.71 -12.08 15.29
CA TYR A 403 15.28 -11.84 15.31
C TYR A 403 14.70 -11.73 13.88
N ALA A 404 15.35 -10.96 13.01
CA ALA A 404 14.94 -10.81 11.60
C ALA A 404 14.94 -12.14 10.84
N MET A 405 15.96 -12.97 11.06
CA MET A 405 16.06 -14.31 10.46
C MET A 405 14.94 -15.23 10.98
N LEU A 406 14.69 -15.25 12.29
CA LEU A 406 13.67 -16.12 12.88
C LEU A 406 12.25 -15.72 12.44
N PHE A 407 11.94 -14.41 12.43
CA PHE A 407 10.62 -13.93 11.99
C PHE A 407 10.35 -14.18 10.50
N SER A 408 11.37 -13.99 9.65
CA SER A 408 11.26 -14.31 8.23
C SER A 408 11.14 -15.82 7.98
N ALA A 409 11.93 -16.66 8.67
CA ALA A 409 11.83 -18.11 8.57
C ALA A 409 10.44 -18.63 8.98
N ILE A 410 9.87 -18.15 10.09
CA ILE A 410 8.52 -18.54 10.53
C ILE A 410 7.47 -18.12 9.49
N SER A 411 7.56 -16.91 8.97
CA SER A 411 6.59 -16.41 7.98
C SER A 411 6.66 -17.18 6.65
N LEU A 412 7.87 -17.54 6.22
CA LEU A 412 8.09 -18.37 5.04
C LEU A 412 7.60 -19.80 5.26
N LEU A 413 7.89 -20.39 6.43
CA LEU A 413 7.39 -21.72 6.81
C LEU A 413 5.86 -21.78 6.83
N LEU A 414 5.22 -20.73 7.36
CA LEU A 414 3.76 -20.62 7.35
C LEU A 414 3.24 -20.59 5.91
N LEU A 415 3.83 -19.77 5.03
CA LEU A 415 3.42 -19.71 3.63
C LEU A 415 3.64 -21.05 2.91
N THR A 416 4.83 -21.64 3.02
CA THR A 416 5.17 -22.93 2.37
C THR A 416 4.30 -24.06 2.90
N GLY A 417 4.08 -24.11 4.21
CA GLY A 417 3.25 -25.11 4.87
C GLY A 417 1.78 -24.94 4.51
N GLY A 418 1.26 -23.72 4.53
CA GLY A 418 -0.13 -23.44 4.17
C GLY A 418 -0.43 -23.71 2.70
N LEU A 419 0.45 -23.33 1.78
CA LEU A 419 0.30 -23.66 0.35
C LEU A 419 0.45 -25.16 0.09
N GLY A 420 1.30 -25.86 0.86
CA GLY A 420 1.40 -27.32 0.84
C GLY A 420 0.14 -28.02 1.35
N LEU A 421 -0.47 -27.53 2.44
CA LEU A 421 -1.73 -28.06 2.99
C LEU A 421 -2.92 -27.87 2.04
N VAL A 422 -2.95 -26.75 1.33
CA VAL A 422 -3.94 -26.48 0.28
C VAL A 422 -3.72 -27.38 -0.95
N GLY A 423 -2.55 -28.02 -1.07
CA GLY A 423 -2.20 -28.90 -2.18
C GLY A 423 -1.59 -28.18 -3.39
N MET A 424 -1.32 -26.88 -3.28
CA MET A 424 -0.80 -26.05 -4.37
C MET A 424 0.68 -26.31 -4.68
N ILE A 425 1.45 -26.77 -3.68
CA ILE A 425 2.88 -27.04 -3.80
C ILE A 425 3.16 -28.49 -3.39
N GLN A 426 3.97 -29.18 -4.20
CA GLN A 426 4.45 -30.52 -3.89
C GLN A 426 5.65 -30.46 -2.92
N LEU A 427 5.51 -31.11 -1.77
CA LEU A 427 6.53 -31.14 -0.71
C LEU A 427 7.39 -32.41 -0.74
N GLU A 428 7.54 -33.08 -1.89
CA GLU A 428 8.28 -34.34 -2.00
C GLU A 428 9.74 -34.24 -1.51
N ARG A 429 10.38 -33.07 -1.67
CA ARG A 429 11.77 -32.80 -1.25
C ARG A 429 11.83 -31.80 -0.10
N ILE A 430 11.23 -32.16 1.04
CA ILE A 430 11.14 -31.30 2.25
C ILE A 430 12.50 -30.71 2.64
N TRP A 431 13.58 -31.48 2.55
CA TRP A 431 14.93 -31.00 2.88
C TRP A 431 15.40 -29.81 2.03
N LEU A 432 15.08 -29.80 0.73
CA LEU A 432 15.41 -28.68 -0.15
C LEU A 432 14.58 -27.44 0.17
N TRP A 433 13.31 -27.62 0.54
CA TRP A 433 12.45 -26.53 1.02
C TRP A 433 13.01 -25.90 2.28
N ILE A 434 13.40 -26.71 3.28
CA ILE A 434 14.01 -26.21 4.52
C ILE A 434 15.28 -25.42 4.21
N ALA A 435 16.17 -25.95 3.37
CA ALA A 435 17.39 -25.25 2.97
C ALA A 435 17.08 -23.92 2.26
N ALA A 436 16.09 -23.90 1.37
CA ALA A 436 15.73 -22.72 0.58
C ALA A 436 15.12 -21.63 1.48
N ILE A 437 14.29 -22.01 2.44
CA ILE A 437 13.70 -21.11 3.43
C ILE A 437 14.80 -20.48 4.30
N VAL A 438 15.80 -21.26 4.73
CA VAL A 438 16.92 -20.74 5.52
C VAL A 438 17.72 -19.70 4.73
N VAL A 439 18.02 -19.96 3.46
CA VAL A 439 18.76 -19.00 2.60
C VAL A 439 17.94 -17.74 2.32
N ALA A 440 16.64 -17.88 2.04
CA ALA A 440 15.74 -16.77 1.84
C ALA A 440 15.58 -15.91 3.12
N ALA A 441 15.50 -16.55 4.29
CA ALA A 441 15.45 -15.86 5.58
C ALA A 441 16.73 -15.05 5.86
N LEU A 442 17.90 -15.58 5.50
CA LEU A 442 19.17 -14.85 5.57
C LEU A 442 19.15 -13.61 4.65
N GLY A 443 18.70 -13.75 3.40
CA GLY A 443 18.58 -12.63 2.48
C GLY A 443 17.60 -11.56 2.94
N CYS A 444 16.42 -11.95 3.43
CA CYS A 444 15.45 -11.05 4.05
C CYS A 444 16.04 -10.33 5.26
N ALA A 445 16.76 -11.04 6.14
CA ALA A 445 17.42 -10.44 7.28
C ALA A 445 18.45 -9.39 6.82
N ALA A 446 19.34 -9.75 5.89
CA ALA A 446 20.36 -8.86 5.34
C ALA A 446 19.75 -7.57 4.73
N ALA A 447 18.69 -7.70 3.94
CA ALA A 447 18.01 -6.55 3.36
C ALA A 447 17.27 -5.71 4.40
N SER A 448 16.61 -6.34 5.38
CA SER A 448 15.93 -5.62 6.47
C SER A 448 16.90 -4.79 7.30
N ILE A 449 18.10 -5.30 7.57
CA ILE A 449 19.18 -4.59 8.29
C ILE A 449 19.73 -3.45 7.45
N ALA A 450 19.99 -3.70 6.16
CA ALA A 450 20.47 -2.67 5.24
C ALA A 450 19.45 -1.52 5.11
N HIS A 451 18.15 -1.85 5.11
CA HIS A 451 17.07 -0.86 5.12
C HIS A 451 16.93 -0.18 6.50
N ALA A 452 17.19 -0.89 7.60
CA ALA A 452 17.05 -0.39 8.97
C ALA A 452 18.17 0.60 9.34
N ARG A 453 19.39 0.37 8.83
CA ARG A 453 20.54 1.28 8.98
C ARG A 453 20.35 2.62 8.28
N ARG A 454 19.34 2.75 7.42
CA ARG A 454 18.97 4.04 6.85
C ARG A 454 18.41 4.90 7.98
N ALA A 455 19.11 5.98 8.31
CA ALA A 455 18.55 7.05 9.12
C ALA A 455 17.30 7.62 8.40
N GLU A 456 16.34 8.16 9.15
CA GLU A 456 15.24 8.94 8.57
C GLU A 456 15.87 10.08 7.76
N ARG A 457 15.83 9.96 6.43
CA ARG A 457 16.48 10.92 5.54
C ARG A 457 15.54 12.09 5.33
N ASP A 458 16.05 13.28 5.62
CA ASP A 458 15.35 14.49 5.27
C ASP A 458 15.42 14.71 3.75
N TRP A 459 14.32 14.46 3.04
CA TRP A 459 14.29 14.63 1.58
C TRP A 459 14.50 16.09 1.18
N SER A 460 14.26 17.09 2.04
CA SER A 460 14.70 18.45 1.74
C SER A 460 16.20 18.54 1.57
N ALA A 461 16.98 17.77 2.34
CA ALA A 461 18.43 17.70 2.20
C ALA A 461 18.86 16.80 1.03
N VAL A 462 18.13 15.70 0.76
CA VAL A 462 18.46 14.78 -0.34
C VAL A 462 18.05 15.34 -1.71
N LEU A 463 16.84 15.88 -1.84
CA LEU A 463 16.36 16.58 -3.05
C LEU A 463 17.02 17.96 -3.19
N GLY A 464 17.30 18.65 -2.07
CA GLY A 464 18.03 19.93 -2.10
C GLY A 464 19.53 19.77 -2.37
N GLY A 465 20.11 18.60 -2.07
CA GLY A 465 21.50 18.24 -2.36
C GLY A 465 21.69 17.44 -3.65
N ALA A 466 20.62 16.88 -4.23
CA ALA A 466 20.65 16.28 -5.55
C ALA A 466 20.70 17.40 -6.59
N THR A 467 21.91 17.69 -7.07
CA THR A 467 22.14 18.76 -8.05
C THR A 467 21.50 18.48 -9.42
N ASN A 468 21.10 17.23 -9.71
CA ASN A 468 20.46 16.78 -10.95
C ASN A 468 19.55 15.54 -10.73
N ASP A 469 18.54 15.36 -11.60
CA ASP A 469 17.61 14.21 -11.60
C ASP A 469 18.30 12.85 -11.70
N ALA A 470 19.46 12.79 -12.37
CA ALA A 470 20.27 11.58 -12.48
C ALA A 470 20.83 11.12 -11.12
N ALA A 471 21.16 12.05 -10.22
CA ALA A 471 21.61 11.73 -8.86
C ALA A 471 20.46 11.17 -8.03
N MET A 472 19.25 11.75 -8.18
CA MET A 472 18.03 11.24 -7.56
C MET A 472 17.70 9.83 -8.06
N ALA A 473 17.75 9.59 -9.37
CA ALA A 473 17.52 8.28 -9.97
C ALA A 473 18.56 7.23 -9.50
N THR A 474 19.83 7.61 -9.41
CA THR A 474 20.90 6.73 -8.91
C THR A 474 20.68 6.37 -7.44
N GLN A 475 20.25 7.32 -6.62
CA GLN A 475 19.90 7.06 -5.23
C GLN A 475 18.70 6.12 -5.11
N LEU A 476 17.62 6.37 -5.86
CA LEU A 476 16.46 5.48 -5.91
C LEU A 476 16.84 4.07 -6.40
N PHE A 477 17.71 3.97 -7.41
CA PHE A 477 18.24 2.69 -7.89
C PHE A 477 19.01 1.96 -6.79
N MET A 478 19.92 2.62 -6.10
CA MET A 478 20.64 2.03 -4.97
C MET A 478 19.70 1.56 -3.85
N GLU A 479 18.58 2.26 -3.65
CA GLU A 479 17.55 1.84 -2.70
C GLU A 479 16.83 0.57 -3.15
N THR A 480 16.43 0.49 -4.42
CA THR A 480 15.79 -0.72 -5.01
C THR A 480 16.75 -1.90 -5.09
N ALA A 481 18.04 -1.67 -5.32
CA ALA A 481 19.05 -2.72 -5.43
C ALA A 481 19.14 -3.60 -4.17
N THR A 482 18.86 -3.05 -2.98
CA THR A 482 18.80 -3.85 -1.75
C THR A 482 17.67 -4.87 -1.75
N PHE A 483 16.52 -4.54 -2.35
CA PHE A 483 15.38 -5.45 -2.50
C PHE A 483 15.60 -6.46 -3.61
N ILE A 484 16.25 -6.05 -4.72
CA ILE A 484 16.64 -6.97 -5.80
C ILE A 484 17.59 -8.06 -5.26
N ARG A 485 18.56 -7.68 -4.42
CA ARG A 485 19.46 -8.64 -3.76
C ARG A 485 18.72 -9.58 -2.82
N ALA A 486 17.70 -9.11 -2.09
CA ALA A 486 16.84 -10.01 -1.30
C ALA A 486 16.04 -10.95 -2.19
N ALA A 487 15.41 -10.47 -3.25
CA ALA A 487 14.68 -11.30 -4.19
C ALA A 487 15.57 -12.38 -4.83
N ALA A 488 16.85 -12.08 -5.10
CA ALA A 488 17.81 -13.06 -5.60
C ALA A 488 18.03 -14.24 -4.64
N THR A 489 17.93 -14.03 -3.31
CA THR A 489 18.03 -15.12 -2.32
C THR A 489 16.83 -16.06 -2.32
N PHE A 490 15.71 -15.67 -2.92
CA PHE A 490 14.52 -16.50 -3.10
C PHE A 490 14.60 -17.38 -4.35
N SER A 491 15.65 -17.24 -5.18
CA SER A 491 15.82 -18.04 -6.40
C SER A 491 15.69 -19.56 -6.18
N PRO A 492 16.19 -20.18 -5.10
CA PRO A 492 15.98 -21.61 -4.87
C PRO A 492 14.51 -21.94 -4.60
N ILE A 493 13.77 -21.07 -3.92
CA ILE A 493 12.32 -21.22 -3.68
C ILE A 493 11.58 -21.12 -5.01
N PHE A 494 11.90 -20.14 -5.86
CA PHE A 494 11.26 -19.99 -7.17
C PHE A 494 11.49 -21.21 -8.06
N CYS A 495 12.69 -21.80 -8.05
CA CYS A 495 12.95 -23.05 -8.77
C CYS A 495 12.12 -24.22 -8.21
N LEU A 496 12.00 -24.36 -6.89
CA LEU A 496 11.19 -25.43 -6.28
C LEU A 496 9.70 -25.29 -6.59
N VAL A 497 9.19 -24.05 -6.65
CA VAL A 497 7.80 -23.77 -7.02
C VAL A 497 7.54 -24.07 -8.50
N LEU A 498 8.43 -23.60 -9.39
CA LEU A 498 8.20 -23.69 -10.84
C LEU A 498 8.53 -25.07 -11.41
N SER A 499 9.50 -25.78 -10.82
CA SER A 499 9.98 -27.06 -11.35
C SER A 499 10.36 -28.04 -10.21
N PRO A 500 9.36 -28.57 -9.46
CA PRO A 500 9.59 -29.37 -8.25
C PRO A 500 10.40 -30.65 -8.49
N ALA A 501 10.30 -31.23 -9.68
CA ALA A 501 11.04 -32.45 -10.06
C ALA A 501 12.53 -32.19 -10.39
N THR A 502 12.86 -30.99 -10.88
CA THR A 502 14.23 -30.69 -11.34
C THR A 502 15.16 -30.37 -10.17
N PRO A 503 16.42 -30.85 -10.17
CA PRO A 503 17.41 -30.41 -9.21
C PRO A 503 17.71 -28.93 -9.42
N ILE A 504 17.85 -28.18 -8.32
CA ILE A 504 18.17 -26.74 -8.38
C ILE A 504 19.63 -26.59 -8.85
N PRO A 505 19.90 -25.79 -9.89
CA PRO A 505 21.26 -25.51 -10.32
C PRO A 505 22.16 -25.01 -9.17
N PRO A 506 23.36 -25.57 -8.99
CA PRO A 506 24.24 -25.21 -7.86
C PRO A 506 24.67 -23.74 -7.92
N LEU A 507 24.76 -23.15 -9.11
CA LEU A 507 25.06 -21.72 -9.29
C LEU A 507 24.03 -20.80 -8.62
N LEU A 508 22.75 -21.19 -8.60
CA LEU A 508 21.70 -20.40 -7.94
C LEU A 508 21.85 -20.45 -6.42
N TRP A 509 22.23 -21.61 -5.86
CA TRP A 509 22.56 -21.71 -4.43
C TRP A 509 23.74 -20.83 -4.04
N VAL A 510 24.81 -20.85 -4.85
CA VAL A 510 25.99 -20.02 -4.61
C VAL A 510 25.62 -18.53 -4.68
N ALA A 511 24.89 -18.11 -5.70
CA ALA A 511 24.43 -16.72 -5.83
C ALA A 511 23.53 -16.30 -4.66
N ALA A 512 22.55 -17.11 -4.28
CA ALA A 512 21.65 -16.85 -3.16
C ALA A 512 22.41 -16.75 -1.83
N MET A 513 23.37 -17.65 -1.59
CA MET A 513 24.23 -17.63 -0.41
C MET A 513 25.14 -16.40 -0.36
N LEU A 514 25.72 -15.97 -1.50
CA LEU A 514 26.57 -14.78 -1.56
C LEU A 514 25.80 -13.52 -1.13
N PHE A 515 24.55 -13.37 -1.57
CA PHE A 515 23.71 -12.25 -1.15
C PHE A 515 23.22 -12.35 0.30
N GLY A 516 23.03 -13.58 0.82
CA GLY A 516 22.68 -13.84 2.23
C GLY A 516 23.87 -13.84 3.21
N ALA A 517 25.11 -13.92 2.72
CA ALA A 517 26.31 -14.06 3.57
C ALA A 517 26.52 -12.88 4.52
N ASN A 518 26.05 -11.68 4.16
CA ASN A 518 26.23 -10.49 4.98
C ASN A 518 25.51 -10.60 6.34
N SER A 519 24.35 -11.29 6.41
CA SER A 519 23.71 -11.56 7.71
C SER A 519 24.49 -12.58 8.54
N LEU A 520 25.12 -13.57 7.92
CA LEU A 520 25.96 -14.56 8.62
C LEU A 520 27.17 -13.90 9.28
N ILE A 521 27.78 -12.91 8.63
CA ILE A 521 28.89 -12.13 9.20
C ILE A 521 28.45 -11.42 10.49
N HIS A 522 27.26 -10.82 10.49
CA HIS A 522 26.71 -10.15 11.67
C HIS A 522 26.35 -11.14 12.79
N VAL A 523 25.83 -12.32 12.45
CA VAL A 523 25.52 -13.39 13.42
C VAL A 523 26.80 -13.97 14.05
N ALA A 524 27.86 -14.13 13.27
CA ALA A 524 29.14 -14.68 13.70
C ALA A 524 29.99 -13.70 14.54
N GLY A 525 29.60 -12.42 14.63
CA GLY A 525 30.29 -11.43 15.46
C GLY A 525 31.72 -11.07 14.99
N ARG A 526 32.10 -11.42 13.76
CA ARG A 526 33.43 -11.05 13.22
C ARG A 526 33.45 -9.55 12.95
N LYS A 527 34.36 -8.82 13.62
CA LYS A 527 34.74 -7.47 13.20
C LYS A 527 35.20 -7.55 11.74
N ARG A 528 34.60 -6.76 10.85
CA ARG A 528 35.27 -6.45 9.57
C ARG A 528 36.60 -5.85 9.96
N GLY A 529 37.70 -6.52 9.62
CA GLY A 529 39.01 -5.89 9.64
C GLY A 529 38.87 -4.59 8.85
N GLY A 530 39.28 -3.47 9.45
CA GLY A 530 39.37 -2.22 8.74
C GLY A 530 40.25 -2.43 7.51
N ALA A 531 39.68 -2.20 6.34
CA ALA A 531 40.42 -1.91 5.14
C ALA A 531 39.97 -0.50 4.75
N ALA A 532 40.93 0.42 4.94
CA ALA A 532 41.03 1.83 4.57
C ALA A 532 39.80 2.55 4.04
#